data_AF-A0A8J9SC85-F1
#
_entry.id   AF-A0A8J9SC85-F1
#
_cell.length_a   1.000
_cell.length_b   1.000
_cell.length_c   1.000
_cell.angle_alpha   90.00
_cell.angle_beta   90.00
_cell.angle_gamma   90.00
#
_symmetry.space_group_name_H-M   'P 1'
#
loop_
_entity.id
_entity.type
_entity.pdbx_description
1 polymer ?
#
loop_
_entity_poly.entity_id
_entity_poly.type
_entity_poly.pdbx_seq_one_letter_code
_entity_poly.pdbx_strand_id
1 'polypeptide(L)'
;MSVAGRAALLFTCLWQFSTCVASPMLAGWFYENLPTSGVSSTRIHKEQQDFTVYHSLWWHNKRFYAVLDDNSAETVLGPAISMNTGILGLPVKDANTFHDNLMAGWVPGLSLLLDLAFPAFPDNMGHWMEALLPVYNILRQGAWKQALPGGRGVIDTVIFVNLRRTDLAGLDWVWEMVKLAVAPALPPGKDIPRILFYDDLDHMDKASWLVLEAALVATDRYGREDGRNGFAEAEFGREFREAAFRLHGLQPPTEGILPRTITLLSAVQGEEVVNMNELLSALQDIGHTLGLAVRPYTATARAPFESYLSVMARTGVLVSRHGPLLANSIFLPPGAVVMELLPYNWEWKGISKIYVNLTRSLGDAHHLAWRATHPKWAVYSNADQARYAEWTPEECNSRDCLEVHAAAAMRVDAARVQEMLMQVIPGAMRGESVEAVRQPWPELARAEGSTGLWWDK
;
A
#
# COMPACT_ATOMS: atom_id res chain seq x y z
N MET A 1 -2.54 -69.96 -1.84
CA MET A 1 -3.87 -69.78 -2.47
C MET A 1 -4.82 -69.29 -1.39
N SER A 2 -5.48 -68.14 -1.40
CA SER A 2 -5.66 -67.09 -2.41
C SER A 2 -5.70 -65.73 -1.72
N VAL A 3 -4.98 -64.78 -2.31
CA VAL A 3 -5.15 -63.34 -2.21
C VAL A 3 -6.43 -62.96 -2.95
N ALA A 4 -7.40 -62.34 -2.30
CA ALA A 4 -8.38 -61.43 -2.92
C ALA A 4 -9.44 -60.94 -1.91
N GLY A 5 -9.62 -59.63 -1.85
CA GLY A 5 -10.91 -59.04 -1.47
C GLY A 5 -10.98 -58.41 -0.09
N ARG A 6 -10.42 -57.19 0.05
CA ARG A 6 -10.94 -56.09 0.88
C ARG A 6 -10.06 -54.84 0.68
N ALA A 7 -10.26 -54.17 -0.44
CA ALA A 7 -9.74 -52.84 -0.71
C ALA A 7 -10.80 -52.06 -1.48
N ALA A 8 -11.78 -51.51 -0.76
CA ALA A 8 -12.74 -50.54 -1.28
C ALA A 8 -13.43 -49.87 -0.10
N LEU A 9 -12.86 -48.77 0.41
CA LEU A 9 -13.49 -47.69 1.20
C LEU A 9 -12.39 -46.96 1.97
N LEU A 10 -11.68 -46.03 1.30
CA LEU A 10 -10.87 -44.97 1.92
C LEU A 10 -10.27 -44.05 0.84
N PHE A 11 -11.12 -43.48 -0.03
CA PHE A 11 -10.69 -42.48 -1.02
C PHE A 11 -11.76 -41.40 -1.28
N THR A 12 -12.46 -40.95 -0.23
CA THR A 12 -13.53 -39.94 -0.34
C THR A 12 -13.52 -38.90 0.78
N CYS A 13 -12.34 -38.44 1.23
CA CYS A 13 -12.24 -37.31 2.17
C CYS A 13 -10.99 -36.42 1.94
N LEU A 14 -10.56 -36.19 0.69
CA LEU A 14 -9.46 -35.25 0.38
C LEU A 14 -9.78 -34.25 -0.74
N TRP A 15 -11.07 -33.92 -0.93
CA TRP A 15 -11.54 -32.98 -1.96
C TRP A 15 -12.50 -31.91 -1.40
N GLN A 16 -12.30 -31.47 -0.15
CA GLN A 16 -13.22 -30.51 0.50
C GLN A 16 -12.59 -29.25 1.13
N PHE A 17 -11.30 -28.97 0.90
CA PHE A 17 -10.71 -27.67 1.28
C PHE A 17 -9.89 -27.04 0.14
N SER A 18 -10.53 -26.96 -1.03
CA SER A 18 -10.11 -26.06 -2.10
C SER A 18 -11.34 -25.47 -2.77
N THR A 19 -12.21 -24.84 -1.97
CA THR A 19 -13.03 -23.73 -2.48
C THR A 19 -12.10 -22.51 -2.60
N CYS A 20 -11.15 -22.61 -3.53
CA CYS A 20 -10.65 -21.42 -4.20
C CYS A 20 -11.92 -20.72 -4.69
N VAL A 21 -12.16 -19.50 -4.25
CA VAL A 21 -13.32 -18.70 -4.64
C VAL A 21 -13.32 -18.68 -6.17
N ALA A 22 -14.13 -19.55 -6.77
CA ALA A 22 -14.34 -19.57 -8.20
C ALA A 22 -14.99 -18.22 -8.50
N SER A 23 -14.17 -17.30 -9.01
CA SER A 23 -14.55 -15.92 -9.25
C SER A 23 -15.87 -15.90 -10.04
N PRO A 24 -16.97 -15.36 -9.49
CA PRO A 24 -18.27 -15.38 -10.16
C PRO A 24 -18.34 -14.29 -11.23
N MET A 25 -17.39 -14.25 -12.18
CA MET A 25 -17.22 -13.12 -13.11
C MET A 25 -17.17 -13.51 -14.61
N LEU A 26 -17.90 -14.55 -15.03
CA LEU A 26 -18.09 -14.84 -16.47
C LEU A 26 -19.56 -14.80 -16.90
N ALA A 27 -20.31 -13.77 -16.49
CA ALA A 27 -21.64 -13.52 -17.00
C ALA A 27 -21.82 -12.03 -17.38
N GLY A 28 -21.84 -11.77 -18.69
CA GLY A 28 -22.28 -10.50 -19.31
C GLY A 28 -21.24 -9.39 -19.38
N TRP A 29 -20.55 -9.26 -20.51
CA TRP A 29 -19.81 -8.05 -20.85
C TRP A 29 -20.78 -6.88 -21.16
N PHE A 30 -20.35 -5.66 -20.86
CA PHE A 30 -21.11 -4.41 -20.55
C PHE A 30 -22.00 -3.78 -21.65
N TYR A 31 -22.33 -4.47 -22.74
CA TYR A 31 -22.92 -3.82 -23.93
C TYR A 31 -24.43 -3.56 -23.88
N GLU A 32 -25.17 -4.10 -22.91
CA GLU A 32 -26.63 -4.21 -23.09
C GLU A 32 -27.46 -3.00 -22.62
N ASN A 33 -26.89 -2.05 -21.88
CA ASN A 33 -27.64 -0.88 -21.39
C ASN A 33 -26.87 0.42 -21.63
N LEU A 34 -27.01 0.98 -22.83
CA LEU A 34 -26.57 2.34 -23.12
C LEU A 34 -27.62 3.32 -22.62
N PRO A 35 -27.24 4.35 -21.83
CA PRO A 35 -28.14 5.45 -21.58
C PRO A 35 -28.44 6.14 -22.92
N THR A 36 -29.72 6.28 -23.27
CA THR A 36 -30.18 6.99 -24.47
C THR A 36 -30.06 8.52 -24.33
N SER A 37 -29.57 9.01 -23.19
CA SER A 37 -29.46 10.43 -22.86
C SER A 37 -28.48 10.62 -21.70
N GLY A 38 -27.73 11.73 -21.67
CA GLY A 38 -26.91 12.13 -20.52
C GLY A 38 -25.41 12.05 -20.72
N VAL A 39 -24.93 11.76 -21.93
CA VAL A 39 -23.53 11.94 -22.28
C VAL A 39 -23.24 13.44 -22.39
N SER A 40 -22.08 13.86 -21.92
CA SER A 40 -21.66 15.27 -21.98
C SER A 40 -20.18 15.33 -22.28
N SER A 41 -19.70 16.52 -22.62
CA SER A 41 -18.27 16.81 -22.52
C SER A 41 -17.76 16.46 -21.12
N THR A 42 -16.51 16.01 -21.08
CA THR A 42 -15.83 15.66 -19.85
C THR A 42 -15.69 16.91 -18.99
N ARG A 43 -16.18 16.83 -17.74
CA ARG A 43 -16.03 17.89 -16.75
C ARG A 43 -15.13 17.40 -15.63
N ILE A 44 -14.25 18.28 -15.15
CA ILE A 44 -13.29 17.95 -14.10
C ILE A 44 -13.63 18.78 -12.88
N HIS A 45 -14.03 18.13 -11.79
CA HIS A 45 -14.13 18.75 -10.47
C HIS A 45 -12.88 18.42 -9.69
N LYS A 46 -12.07 19.44 -9.42
CA LYS A 46 -10.89 19.32 -8.57
C LYS A 46 -11.09 20.20 -7.35
N GLU A 47 -11.13 19.57 -6.19
CA GLU A 47 -11.26 20.25 -4.91
C GLU A 47 -10.02 19.92 -4.08
N GLN A 48 -9.24 20.96 -3.77
CA GLN A 48 -7.98 20.83 -3.04
C GLN A 48 -6.95 19.93 -3.79
N GLN A 49 -5.93 19.44 -3.08
CA GLN A 49 -4.89 18.56 -3.62
C GLN A 49 -5.16 17.07 -3.30
N ASP A 50 -6.37 16.70 -2.85
CA ASP A 50 -6.64 15.37 -2.27
C ASP A 50 -7.34 14.41 -3.23
N PHE A 51 -8.21 14.91 -4.11
CA PHE A 51 -8.89 14.08 -5.11
C PHE A 51 -9.29 14.86 -6.36
N THR A 52 -9.67 14.13 -7.40
CA THR A 52 -10.30 14.66 -8.61
C THR A 52 -11.47 13.79 -9.02
N VAL A 53 -12.59 14.41 -9.41
CA VAL A 53 -13.75 13.73 -10.01
C VAL A 53 -13.85 14.13 -11.48
N TYR A 54 -13.81 13.13 -12.35
CA TYR A 54 -14.03 13.29 -13.79
C TYR A 54 -15.44 12.82 -14.12
N HIS A 55 -16.25 13.68 -14.73
CA HIS A 55 -17.56 13.33 -15.27
C HIS A 55 -17.42 12.96 -16.74
N SER A 56 -18.07 11.89 -17.17
CA SER A 56 -17.99 11.42 -18.56
C SER A 56 -16.53 11.20 -18.98
N LEU A 57 -15.80 10.34 -18.25
CA LEU A 57 -14.41 9.99 -18.56
C LEU A 57 -14.37 8.82 -19.53
N TRP A 58 -13.61 8.94 -20.60
CA TRP A 58 -13.61 7.96 -21.68
C TRP A 58 -12.37 7.09 -21.65
N TRP A 59 -12.52 5.82 -21.96
CA TRP A 59 -11.42 4.87 -22.15
C TRP A 59 -11.50 4.24 -23.52
N HIS A 60 -10.37 4.24 -24.23
CA HIS A 60 -10.23 3.59 -25.52
C HIS A 60 -8.76 3.25 -25.77
N ASN A 61 -8.51 2.05 -26.32
CA ASN A 61 -7.18 1.62 -26.73
C ASN A 61 -6.08 1.92 -25.69
N LYS A 62 -6.32 1.51 -24.44
CA LYS A 62 -5.38 1.63 -23.31
C LYS A 62 -5.12 3.06 -22.82
N ARG A 63 -6.00 4.01 -23.16
CA ARG A 63 -5.83 5.41 -22.81
C ARG A 63 -7.14 6.01 -22.31
N PHE A 64 -7.01 6.93 -21.36
CA PHE A 64 -8.12 7.78 -20.97
C PHE A 64 -8.18 9.04 -21.82
N TYR A 65 -9.39 9.47 -22.15
CA TYR A 65 -9.69 10.66 -22.91
C TYR A 65 -10.67 11.55 -22.16
N ALA A 66 -10.40 12.85 -22.18
CA ALA A 66 -11.37 13.89 -21.90
C ALA A 66 -11.96 14.34 -23.24
N VAL A 67 -13.24 14.05 -23.49
CA VAL A 67 -13.94 14.50 -24.69
C VAL A 67 -14.43 15.92 -24.44
N LEU A 68 -13.95 16.87 -25.24
CA LEU A 68 -14.16 18.31 -25.03
C LEU A 68 -14.94 18.88 -26.20
N ASP A 69 -16.05 19.58 -25.96
CA ASP A 69 -16.77 20.26 -27.03
C ASP A 69 -15.90 21.40 -27.62
N ASP A 70 -16.01 21.71 -28.92
CA ASP A 70 -15.14 22.65 -29.67
C ASP A 70 -14.89 24.01 -28.95
N ASN A 71 -15.83 24.47 -28.12
CA ASN A 71 -15.73 25.71 -27.35
C ASN A 71 -14.93 25.60 -26.04
N SER A 72 -14.43 24.40 -25.70
CA SER A 72 -13.75 24.09 -24.43
C SER A 72 -12.30 23.63 -24.61
N ALA A 73 -11.77 23.70 -25.83
CA ALA A 73 -10.39 23.30 -26.17
C ALA A 73 -9.29 24.11 -25.44
N GLU A 74 -9.63 25.28 -24.89
CA GLU A 74 -8.70 26.08 -24.04
C GLU A 74 -8.65 25.60 -22.58
N THR A 75 -9.48 24.63 -22.20
CA THR A 75 -9.42 24.06 -20.85
C THR A 75 -8.13 23.29 -20.72
N VAL A 76 -7.16 23.85 -19.99
CA VAL A 76 -5.95 23.14 -19.57
C VAL A 76 -6.41 21.87 -18.88
N LEU A 77 -6.22 20.73 -19.53
CA LEU A 77 -6.46 19.45 -18.89
C LEU A 77 -5.56 19.42 -17.67
N GLY A 78 -6.19 19.16 -16.52
CA GLY A 78 -5.48 19.00 -15.26
C GLY A 78 -4.39 17.94 -15.37
N PRO A 79 -3.59 17.76 -14.30
CA PRO A 79 -2.53 16.76 -14.29
C PRO A 79 -3.07 15.37 -14.65
N ALA A 80 -2.15 14.49 -15.08
CA ALA A 80 -2.42 13.08 -15.30
C ALA A 80 -3.25 12.48 -14.15
N ILE A 81 -4.07 11.44 -14.46
CA ILE A 81 -4.88 10.71 -13.48
C ILE A 81 -3.98 10.22 -12.32
N SER A 82 -2.78 9.76 -12.66
CA SER A 82 -1.75 9.35 -11.71
C SER A 82 -0.36 9.52 -12.34
N MET A 83 0.69 9.05 -11.67
CA MET A 83 2.02 8.97 -12.27
C MET A 83 2.15 7.95 -13.42
N ASN A 84 1.28 6.95 -13.49
CA ASN A 84 1.31 5.89 -14.52
C ASN A 84 0.24 6.09 -15.60
N THR A 85 -0.81 6.85 -15.30
CA THR A 85 -2.00 6.97 -16.14
C THR A 85 -2.24 8.43 -16.51
N GLY A 86 -2.06 8.75 -17.79
CA GLY A 86 -2.37 10.06 -18.35
C GLY A 86 -3.81 10.18 -18.85
N ILE A 87 -4.23 11.41 -19.10
CA ILE A 87 -5.49 11.74 -19.80
C ILE A 87 -5.18 12.56 -21.05
N LEU A 88 -5.82 12.23 -22.17
CA LEU A 88 -5.66 12.95 -23.44
C LEU A 88 -6.90 13.79 -23.74
N GLY A 89 -6.69 15.01 -24.21
CA GLY A 89 -7.78 15.83 -24.75
C GLY A 89 -8.22 15.35 -26.11
N LEU A 90 -9.52 15.17 -26.28
CA LEU A 90 -10.13 14.85 -27.55
C LEU A 90 -11.18 15.92 -27.88
N PRO A 91 -10.82 16.97 -28.63
CA PRO A 91 -11.77 17.97 -29.07
C PRO A 91 -12.76 17.34 -30.06
N VAL A 92 -14.04 17.59 -29.85
CA VAL A 92 -15.15 17.14 -30.69
C VAL A 92 -16.15 18.28 -30.87
N LYS A 93 -16.91 18.24 -31.97
CA LYS A 93 -17.92 19.26 -32.21
C LYS A 93 -19.04 19.27 -31.16
N ASP A 94 -19.48 18.08 -30.76
CA ASP A 94 -20.53 17.86 -29.78
C ASP A 94 -20.37 16.44 -29.20
N ALA A 95 -20.22 16.32 -27.90
CA ALA A 95 -19.95 15.06 -27.21
C ALA A 95 -21.10 14.05 -27.33
N ASN A 96 -22.35 14.51 -27.38
CA ASN A 96 -23.51 13.64 -27.59
C ASN A 96 -23.48 13.02 -28.99
N THR A 97 -23.30 13.86 -30.02
CA THR A 97 -23.17 13.41 -31.40
C THR A 97 -21.96 12.49 -31.56
N PHE A 98 -20.84 12.79 -30.88
CA PHE A 98 -19.67 11.91 -30.89
C PHE A 98 -20.01 10.53 -30.33
N HIS A 99 -20.65 10.46 -29.16
CA HIS A 99 -21.12 9.22 -28.54
C HIS A 99 -22.00 8.40 -29.47
N ASP A 100 -23.01 9.03 -30.09
CA ASP A 100 -24.00 8.35 -30.93
C ASP A 100 -23.40 7.72 -32.19
N ASN A 101 -22.20 8.16 -32.59
CA ASN A 101 -21.46 7.62 -33.72
C ASN A 101 -20.41 6.56 -33.32
N LEU A 102 -20.33 6.19 -32.04
CA LEU A 102 -19.39 5.21 -31.52
C LEU A 102 -20.09 3.93 -31.08
N MET A 103 -19.35 2.82 -31.17
CA MET A 103 -19.64 1.63 -30.37
C MET A 103 -19.10 1.89 -28.96
N ALA A 104 -19.90 2.54 -28.12
CA ALA A 104 -19.53 2.83 -26.73
C ALA A 104 -20.25 1.86 -25.77
N GLY A 105 -19.64 1.55 -24.64
CA GLY A 105 -20.25 0.98 -23.44
C GLY A 105 -20.30 2.00 -22.31
N TRP A 106 -21.19 1.83 -21.35
CA TRP A 106 -21.38 2.77 -20.24
C TRP A 106 -21.22 2.11 -18.87
N VAL A 107 -20.42 2.72 -17.99
CA VAL A 107 -20.28 2.35 -16.58
C VAL A 107 -21.04 3.37 -15.73
N PRO A 108 -22.26 3.04 -15.26
CA PRO A 108 -23.07 3.97 -14.49
C PRO A 108 -22.53 4.16 -13.06
N GLY A 109 -22.89 5.29 -12.47
CA GLY A 109 -22.55 5.66 -11.10
C GLY A 109 -21.11 6.13 -10.91
N LEU A 110 -20.60 6.00 -9.68
CA LEU A 110 -19.24 6.41 -9.36
C LEU A 110 -18.26 5.24 -9.46
N SER A 111 -17.24 5.40 -10.30
CA SER A 111 -16.08 4.52 -10.40
C SER A 111 -14.91 5.08 -9.60
N LEU A 112 -14.33 4.31 -8.67
CA LEU A 112 -13.03 4.61 -8.08
C LEU A 112 -11.93 4.07 -8.99
N LEU A 113 -11.05 4.93 -9.50
CA LEU A 113 -9.87 4.48 -10.22
C LEU A 113 -8.73 4.26 -9.23
N LEU A 114 -8.20 3.04 -9.21
CA LEU A 114 -7.03 2.67 -8.44
C LEU A 114 -5.86 2.42 -9.39
N ASP A 115 -4.84 3.24 -9.24
CA ASP A 115 -3.55 3.10 -9.92
C ASP A 115 -2.48 2.76 -8.88
N LEU A 116 -1.92 1.56 -8.96
CA LEU A 116 -0.82 1.19 -8.09
C LEU A 116 0.46 1.77 -8.67
N ALA A 117 1.12 2.69 -7.96
CA ALA A 117 2.34 3.35 -8.42
C ALA A 117 3.40 2.37 -8.97
N PHE A 118 3.51 1.18 -8.35
CA PHE A 118 4.45 0.14 -8.75
C PHE A 118 3.72 -1.18 -9.04
N PRO A 119 3.10 -1.32 -10.23
CA PRO A 119 2.32 -2.50 -10.56
C PRO A 119 3.18 -3.77 -10.71
N ALA A 120 4.51 -3.62 -10.85
CA ALA A 120 5.45 -4.73 -10.91
C ALA A 120 5.67 -5.43 -9.56
N PHE A 121 5.26 -4.81 -8.44
CA PHE A 121 5.42 -5.34 -7.08
C PHE A 121 4.06 -5.40 -6.36
N PRO A 122 3.08 -6.15 -6.89
CA PRO A 122 1.73 -6.19 -6.32
C PRO A 122 1.69 -6.87 -4.94
N ASP A 123 2.74 -7.57 -4.56
CA ASP A 123 2.91 -8.25 -3.28
C ASP A 123 3.49 -7.34 -2.18
N ASN A 124 3.88 -6.11 -2.54
CA ASN A 124 4.41 -5.11 -1.60
C ASN A 124 3.28 -4.37 -0.87
N MET A 125 3.03 -4.76 0.38
CA MET A 125 2.01 -4.12 1.23
C MET A 125 2.19 -2.61 1.45
N GLY A 126 3.43 -2.11 1.45
CA GLY A 126 3.71 -0.68 1.57
C GLY A 126 3.04 0.12 0.46
N HIS A 127 3.19 -0.33 -0.79
CA HIS A 127 2.59 0.33 -1.95
C HIS A 127 1.06 0.34 -1.91
N TRP A 128 0.46 -0.73 -1.39
CA TRP A 128 -0.98 -0.76 -1.18
C TRP A 128 -1.45 0.23 -0.12
N MET A 129 -0.72 0.42 0.97
CA MET A 129 -1.05 1.47 1.95
C MET A 129 -0.93 2.87 1.32
N GLU A 130 0.11 3.10 0.51
CA GLU A 130 0.30 4.37 -0.20
C GLU A 130 -0.86 4.69 -1.15
N ALA A 131 -1.46 3.69 -1.78
CA ALA A 131 -2.61 3.84 -2.67
C ALA A 131 -3.95 3.92 -1.91
N LEU A 132 -4.14 3.10 -0.87
CA LEU A 132 -5.45 2.88 -0.25
C LEU A 132 -5.76 3.82 0.93
N LEU A 133 -4.76 4.32 1.66
CA LEU A 133 -5.02 5.25 2.74
C LEU A 133 -5.54 6.62 2.26
N PRO A 134 -5.01 7.21 1.16
CA PRO A 134 -5.62 8.40 0.56
C PRO A 134 -7.07 8.16 0.16
N VAL A 135 -7.38 6.99 -0.41
CA VAL A 135 -8.75 6.57 -0.73
C VAL A 135 -9.63 6.56 0.52
N TYR A 136 -9.19 5.90 1.60
CA TYR A 136 -9.95 5.86 2.85
C TYR A 136 -10.22 7.27 3.39
N ASN A 137 -9.20 8.14 3.40
CA ASN A 137 -9.31 9.52 3.87
C ASN A 137 -10.40 10.29 3.11
N ILE A 138 -10.33 10.30 1.77
CA ILE A 138 -11.30 11.07 0.97
C ILE A 138 -12.72 10.50 1.11
N LEU A 139 -12.86 9.17 1.17
CA LEU A 139 -14.16 8.53 1.29
C LEU A 139 -14.78 8.81 2.65
N ARG A 140 -13.97 8.81 3.71
CA ARG A 140 -14.40 9.12 5.08
C ARG A 140 -14.76 10.59 5.28
N GLN A 141 -14.02 11.51 4.67
CA GLN A 141 -14.31 12.95 4.69
C GLN A 141 -15.58 13.30 3.92
N GLY A 142 -15.80 12.64 2.77
CA GLY A 142 -17.03 12.78 2.00
C GLY A 142 -17.16 14.06 1.16
N ALA A 143 -16.13 14.91 1.07
CA ALA A 143 -16.15 16.14 0.27
C ALA A 143 -16.48 15.88 -1.21
N TRP A 144 -15.96 14.78 -1.77
CA TRP A 144 -16.23 14.33 -3.15
C TRP A 144 -17.72 14.16 -3.49
N LYS A 145 -18.59 13.96 -2.50
CA LYS A 145 -20.04 13.81 -2.73
C LYS A 145 -20.65 15.07 -3.35
N GLN A 146 -20.10 16.25 -3.04
CA GLN A 146 -20.58 17.53 -3.58
C GLN A 146 -20.29 17.68 -5.08
N ALA A 147 -19.29 16.95 -5.58
CA ALA A 147 -18.96 16.91 -7.01
C ALA A 147 -19.99 16.11 -7.83
N LEU A 148 -20.80 15.26 -7.19
CA LEU A 148 -21.70 14.34 -7.90
C LEU A 148 -23.12 14.88 -8.04
N PRO A 149 -23.78 14.66 -9.19
CA PRO A 149 -25.19 14.97 -9.36
C PRO A 149 -26.04 14.26 -8.28
N GLY A 150 -26.86 15.04 -7.55
CA GLY A 150 -27.72 14.52 -6.49
C GLY A 150 -27.00 14.06 -5.22
N GLY A 151 -25.70 14.32 -5.08
CA GLY A 151 -24.93 14.01 -3.87
C GLY A 151 -24.79 12.51 -3.58
N ARG A 152 -24.90 11.66 -4.62
CA ARG A 152 -24.84 10.19 -4.47
C ARG A 152 -23.54 9.79 -3.78
N GLY A 153 -23.65 9.26 -2.55
CA GLY A 153 -22.50 9.04 -1.66
C GLY A 153 -21.94 7.62 -1.64
N VAL A 154 -21.98 6.89 -2.77
CA VAL A 154 -21.51 5.50 -2.84
C VAL A 154 -20.57 5.24 -4.02
N ILE A 155 -19.64 4.29 -3.84
CA ILE A 155 -18.77 3.74 -4.89
C ILE A 155 -19.46 2.53 -5.50
N ASP A 156 -19.78 2.61 -6.78
CA ASP A 156 -20.47 1.55 -7.52
C ASP A 156 -19.48 0.55 -8.12
N THR A 157 -18.32 1.04 -8.57
CA THR A 157 -17.27 0.25 -9.23
C THR A 157 -15.88 0.67 -8.74
N VAL A 158 -14.97 -0.28 -8.60
CA VAL A 158 -13.52 -0.05 -8.46
C VAL A 158 -12.86 -0.54 -9.73
N ILE A 159 -11.97 0.26 -10.32
CA ILE A 159 -11.26 -0.07 -11.55
C ILE A 159 -9.76 -0.02 -11.27
N PHE A 160 -9.09 -1.17 -11.39
CA PHE A 160 -7.64 -1.24 -11.40
C PHE A 160 -7.12 -0.92 -12.80
N VAL A 161 -6.52 0.26 -12.97
CA VAL A 161 -6.15 0.76 -14.30
C VAL A 161 -4.84 0.17 -14.83
N ASN A 162 -4.03 -0.45 -13.97
CA ASN A 162 -2.72 -0.98 -14.33
C ASN A 162 -2.38 -2.35 -13.70
N LEU A 163 -3.38 -3.04 -13.12
CA LEU A 163 -3.23 -4.39 -12.56
C LEU A 163 -4.17 -5.35 -13.28
N ARG A 164 -3.64 -6.51 -13.65
CA ARG A 164 -4.40 -7.66 -14.13
C ARG A 164 -4.84 -8.52 -12.94
N ARG A 165 -5.91 -9.29 -13.11
CA ARG A 165 -6.35 -10.28 -12.10
C ARG A 165 -5.25 -11.23 -11.65
N THR A 166 -4.42 -11.67 -12.61
CA THR A 166 -3.32 -12.61 -12.35
C THR A 166 -2.24 -12.03 -11.46
N ASP A 167 -2.08 -10.71 -11.44
CA ASP A 167 -1.06 -10.02 -10.63
C ASP A 167 -1.40 -10.11 -9.14
N LEU A 168 -2.69 -10.26 -8.81
CA LEU A 168 -3.20 -10.34 -7.43
C LEU A 168 -3.53 -11.79 -7.01
N ALA A 169 -3.19 -12.77 -7.83
CA ALA A 169 -3.51 -14.17 -7.56
C ALA A 169 -2.78 -14.67 -6.30
N GLY A 170 -3.54 -15.06 -5.29
CA GLY A 170 -3.02 -15.55 -4.00
C GLY A 170 -2.57 -14.46 -3.03
N LEU A 171 -2.93 -13.20 -3.28
CA LEU A 171 -2.71 -12.07 -2.37
C LEU A 171 -4.03 -11.68 -1.69
N ASP A 172 -4.63 -12.61 -0.93
CA ASP A 172 -5.99 -12.43 -0.41
C ASP A 172 -6.15 -11.19 0.49
N TRP A 173 -5.10 -10.81 1.20
CA TRP A 173 -5.08 -9.61 2.05
C TRP A 173 -5.29 -8.31 1.26
N VAL A 174 -4.96 -8.27 -0.04
CA VAL A 174 -5.20 -7.10 -0.89
C VAL A 174 -6.70 -6.83 -0.98
N TRP A 175 -7.52 -7.86 -1.13
CA TRP A 175 -8.97 -7.72 -1.20
C TRP A 175 -9.55 -7.18 0.08
N GLU A 176 -9.01 -7.59 1.21
CA GLU A 176 -9.45 -7.11 2.51
C GLU A 176 -9.04 -5.66 2.75
N MET A 177 -7.83 -5.28 2.35
CA MET A 177 -7.38 -3.90 2.36
C MET A 177 -8.23 -3.00 1.47
N VAL A 178 -8.59 -3.46 0.27
CA VAL A 178 -9.51 -2.74 -0.63
C VAL A 178 -10.87 -2.58 0.03
N LYS A 179 -11.46 -3.65 0.61
CA LYS A 179 -12.74 -3.59 1.34
C LYS A 179 -12.70 -2.56 2.46
N LEU A 180 -11.65 -2.54 3.27
CA LEU A 180 -11.47 -1.57 4.35
C LEU A 180 -11.40 -0.15 3.81
N ALA A 181 -10.63 0.08 2.75
CA ALA A 181 -10.45 1.40 2.17
C ALA A 181 -11.76 1.98 1.60
N VAL A 182 -12.59 1.16 0.96
CA VAL A 182 -13.83 1.61 0.32
C VAL A 182 -15.05 1.58 1.24
N ALA A 183 -14.96 0.92 2.41
CA ALA A 183 -16.07 0.74 3.35
C ALA A 183 -16.87 2.04 3.66
N PRO A 184 -16.24 3.23 3.84
CA PRO A 184 -16.99 4.47 4.14
C PRO A 184 -17.98 4.90 3.04
N ALA A 185 -17.86 4.36 1.83
CA ALA A 185 -18.67 4.71 0.68
C ALA A 185 -19.33 3.48 0.04
N LEU A 186 -19.51 2.38 0.76
CA LEU A 186 -20.27 1.24 0.26
C LEU A 186 -21.77 1.43 0.47
N PRO A 187 -22.61 0.93 -0.46
CA PRO A 187 -24.04 0.80 -0.21
C PRO A 187 -24.32 -0.09 1.01
N PRO A 188 -25.40 0.17 1.78
CA PRO A 188 -25.78 -0.68 2.90
C PRO A 188 -25.90 -2.15 2.49
N GLY A 189 -25.29 -3.05 3.26
CA GLY A 189 -25.32 -4.49 3.02
C GLY A 189 -24.44 -5.00 1.88
N LYS A 190 -23.57 -4.17 1.30
CA LYS A 190 -22.53 -4.62 0.36
C LYS A 190 -21.15 -4.62 1.02
N ASP A 191 -20.41 -5.69 0.82
CA ASP A 191 -19.05 -5.84 1.35
C ASP A 191 -17.97 -5.29 0.41
N ILE A 192 -18.24 -5.25 -0.89
CA ILE A 192 -17.30 -4.77 -1.91
C ILE A 192 -18.10 -4.27 -3.13
N PRO A 193 -17.63 -3.22 -3.85
CA PRO A 193 -18.29 -2.80 -5.08
C PRO A 193 -17.93 -3.76 -6.21
N ARG A 194 -18.48 -3.52 -7.40
CA ARG A 194 -18.02 -4.24 -8.59
C ARG A 194 -16.55 -3.93 -8.84
N ILE A 195 -15.75 -4.91 -9.25
CA ILE A 195 -14.33 -4.70 -9.58
C ILE A 195 -14.12 -4.94 -11.08
N LEU A 196 -13.42 -4.02 -11.73
CA LEU A 196 -12.87 -4.18 -13.07
C LEU A 196 -11.34 -4.12 -13.00
N PHE A 197 -10.69 -4.96 -13.78
CA PHE A 197 -9.23 -5.00 -13.86
C PHE A 197 -8.75 -4.49 -15.21
N TYR A 198 -7.45 -4.25 -15.30
CA TYR A 198 -6.83 -3.85 -16.54
C TYR A 198 -7.03 -4.89 -17.65
N ASP A 199 -7.06 -6.18 -17.33
CA ASP A 199 -7.37 -7.21 -18.34
C ASP A 199 -8.82 -7.11 -18.86
N ASP A 200 -9.80 -6.63 -18.09
CA ASP A 200 -11.13 -6.32 -18.65
C ASP A 200 -11.06 -5.19 -19.67
N LEU A 201 -10.26 -4.17 -19.37
CA LEU A 201 -10.08 -3.03 -20.25
C LEU A 201 -9.25 -3.38 -21.51
N ASP A 202 -8.30 -4.30 -21.38
CA ASP A 202 -7.37 -4.76 -22.43
C ASP A 202 -8.06 -5.70 -23.45
N HIS A 203 -9.07 -6.47 -23.01
CA HIS A 203 -9.83 -7.38 -23.87
C HIS A 203 -10.99 -6.69 -24.62
N MET A 204 -11.24 -5.40 -24.39
CA MET A 204 -12.23 -4.66 -25.15
C MET A 204 -11.91 -4.69 -26.64
N ASP A 205 -12.97 -4.80 -27.48
CA ASP A 205 -12.81 -4.67 -28.92
C ASP A 205 -12.15 -3.31 -29.25
N LYS A 206 -11.20 -3.31 -30.19
CA LYS A 206 -10.40 -2.12 -30.51
C LYS A 206 -11.22 -0.98 -31.09
N ALA A 207 -12.43 -1.22 -31.59
CA ALA A 207 -13.37 -0.19 -32.02
C ALA A 207 -14.34 0.24 -30.90
N SER A 208 -14.36 -0.49 -29.77
CA SER A 208 -15.19 -0.13 -28.61
C SER A 208 -14.60 1.02 -27.82
N TRP A 209 -15.48 1.84 -27.28
CA TRP A 209 -15.19 2.87 -26.28
C TRP A 209 -15.88 2.51 -24.97
N LEU A 210 -15.33 2.94 -23.84
CA LEU A 210 -15.99 2.83 -22.53
C LEU A 210 -16.13 4.23 -21.96
N VAL A 211 -17.31 4.57 -21.46
CA VAL A 211 -17.55 5.83 -20.77
C VAL A 211 -17.86 5.55 -19.31
N LEU A 212 -17.17 6.25 -18.43
CA LEU A 212 -17.42 6.25 -16.99
C LEU A 212 -18.28 7.47 -16.67
N GLU A 213 -19.47 7.27 -16.10
CA GLU A 213 -20.38 8.36 -15.72
C GLU A 213 -19.68 9.36 -14.80
N ALA A 214 -19.05 8.85 -13.74
CA ALA A 214 -18.13 9.59 -12.91
C ALA A 214 -16.95 8.70 -12.50
N ALA A 215 -15.75 9.28 -12.44
CA ALA A 215 -14.54 8.64 -11.99
C ALA A 215 -13.89 9.46 -10.86
N LEU A 216 -13.78 8.89 -9.68
CA LEU A 216 -13.06 9.44 -8.53
C LEU A 216 -11.63 8.92 -8.53
N VAL A 217 -10.68 9.84 -8.36
CA VAL A 217 -9.25 9.54 -8.26
C VAL A 217 -8.70 10.19 -7.01
N ALA A 218 -8.16 9.39 -6.10
CA ALA A 218 -7.44 9.89 -4.93
C ALA A 218 -6.04 10.33 -5.34
N THR A 219 -5.57 11.47 -4.85
CA THR A 219 -4.18 11.91 -5.05
C THR A 219 -3.27 11.13 -4.10
N ASP A 220 -2.43 10.27 -4.67
CA ASP A 220 -1.43 9.53 -3.92
C ASP A 220 -0.28 10.45 -3.46
N ARG A 221 0.64 9.91 -2.66
CA ARG A 221 1.80 10.67 -2.17
C ARG A 221 2.70 11.25 -3.28
N TYR A 222 2.66 10.69 -4.50
CA TYR A 222 3.51 11.11 -5.60
C TYR A 222 2.91 12.31 -6.35
N GLY A 223 1.58 12.48 -6.27
CA GLY A 223 0.86 13.65 -6.76
C GLY A 223 0.77 14.81 -5.76
N ARG A 224 1.10 14.59 -4.48
CA ARG A 224 1.06 15.62 -3.43
C ARG A 224 2.37 16.40 -3.34
N GLU A 225 2.28 17.71 -3.13
CA GLU A 225 3.45 18.57 -2.90
C GLU A 225 4.14 18.25 -1.56
N ASP A 226 3.36 17.87 -0.54
CA ASP A 226 3.88 17.52 0.79
C ASP A 226 4.50 16.11 0.85
N GLY A 227 4.27 15.28 -0.16
CA GLY A 227 4.71 13.89 -0.23
C GLY A 227 4.25 13.00 0.93
N ARG A 228 3.29 13.47 1.74
CA ARG A 228 2.85 12.79 2.96
C ARG A 228 1.95 11.62 2.62
N ASN A 229 2.06 10.57 3.44
CA ASN A 229 1.24 9.37 3.41
C ASN A 229 0.69 9.09 4.81
N GLY A 230 -0.37 8.27 4.89
CA GLY A 230 -1.04 7.93 6.15
C GLY A 230 -2.48 8.45 6.21
N PHE A 231 -3.02 8.51 7.43
CA PHE A 231 -4.37 9.00 7.69
C PHE A 231 -4.40 10.53 7.78
N ALA A 232 -5.47 11.14 7.27
CA ALA A 232 -5.69 12.57 7.39
C ALA A 232 -5.95 12.98 8.85
N GLU A 233 -6.60 12.10 9.61
CA GLU A 233 -6.91 12.27 11.02
C GLU A 233 -6.61 10.98 11.80
N ALA A 234 -6.16 11.11 13.04
CA ALA A 234 -5.87 9.96 13.91
C ALA A 234 -7.10 9.07 14.15
N GLU A 235 -8.30 9.67 14.18
CA GLU A 235 -9.55 8.94 14.30
C GLU A 235 -9.80 8.00 13.12
N PHE A 236 -9.51 8.45 11.89
CA PHE A 236 -9.63 7.62 10.70
C PHE A 236 -8.71 6.39 10.78
N GLY A 237 -7.49 6.58 11.30
CA GLY A 237 -6.55 5.50 11.54
C GLY A 237 -7.04 4.48 12.57
N ARG A 238 -7.62 4.94 13.67
CA ARG A 238 -8.22 4.06 14.68
C ARG A 238 -9.41 3.28 14.13
N GLU A 239 -10.34 3.95 13.44
CA GLU A 239 -11.50 3.29 12.81
C GLU A 239 -11.06 2.23 11.79
N PHE A 240 -10.08 2.55 10.95
CA PHE A 240 -9.52 1.64 9.96
C PHE A 240 -8.89 0.42 10.64
N ARG A 241 -8.04 0.65 11.65
CA ARG A 241 -7.43 -0.41 12.47
C ARG A 241 -8.50 -1.31 13.07
N GLU A 242 -9.49 -0.74 13.75
CA GLU A 242 -10.55 -1.51 14.38
C GLU A 242 -11.39 -2.32 13.38
N ALA A 243 -11.70 -1.73 12.23
CA ALA A 243 -12.43 -2.43 11.16
C ALA A 243 -11.65 -3.64 10.65
N ALA A 244 -10.33 -3.52 10.51
CA ALA A 244 -9.47 -4.64 10.11
C ALA A 244 -9.53 -5.81 11.10
N PHE A 245 -9.47 -5.54 12.41
CA PHE A 245 -9.61 -6.58 13.44
C PHE A 245 -11.00 -7.19 13.46
N ARG A 246 -12.06 -6.36 13.39
CA ARG A 246 -13.45 -6.83 13.38
C ARG A 246 -13.77 -7.73 12.19
N LEU A 247 -13.17 -7.47 11.02
CA LEU A 247 -13.36 -8.29 9.82
C LEU A 247 -13.04 -9.77 10.05
N HIS A 248 -12.11 -10.06 10.98
CA HIS A 248 -11.67 -11.41 11.34
C HIS A 248 -12.17 -11.88 12.71
N GLY A 249 -13.14 -11.17 13.30
CA GLY A 249 -13.62 -11.48 14.65
C GLY A 249 -12.55 -11.35 15.74
N LEU A 250 -11.46 -10.63 15.45
CA LEU A 250 -10.40 -10.35 16.41
C LEU A 250 -10.77 -9.14 17.27
N GLN A 251 -10.26 -9.12 18.50
CA GLN A 251 -10.38 -7.94 19.36
C GLN A 251 -9.42 -6.85 18.86
N PRO A 252 -9.92 -5.64 18.59
CA PRO A 252 -9.04 -4.54 18.24
C PRO A 252 -8.12 -4.20 19.42
N PRO A 253 -6.88 -3.78 19.17
CA PRO A 253 -5.99 -3.34 20.22
C PRO A 253 -6.57 -2.11 20.95
N THR A 254 -6.77 -2.23 22.26
CA THR A 254 -7.23 -1.13 23.11
C THR A 254 -6.05 -0.47 23.82
N GLU A 255 -6.21 0.80 24.19
CA GLU A 255 -5.27 1.46 25.10
C GLU A 255 -5.13 0.68 26.41
N GLY A 256 -3.93 0.67 26.99
CA GLY A 256 -3.67 -0.01 28.26
C GLY A 256 -2.31 -0.70 28.31
N ILE A 257 -2.32 -1.97 28.73
CA ILE A 257 -1.09 -2.73 28.96
C ILE A 257 -0.50 -3.20 27.63
N LEU A 258 0.64 -2.61 27.28
CA LEU A 258 1.40 -3.00 26.09
C LEU A 258 1.77 -4.49 26.14
N PRO A 259 1.59 -5.27 25.04
CA PRO A 259 2.00 -6.66 24.99
C PRO A 259 3.48 -6.84 25.34
N ARG A 260 3.79 -7.86 26.15
CA ARG A 260 5.17 -8.15 26.60
C ARG A 260 5.95 -8.94 25.55
N THR A 261 6.00 -8.46 24.32
CA THR A 261 6.65 -9.16 23.20
C THR A 261 7.38 -8.18 22.27
N ILE A 262 8.64 -8.51 21.98
CA ILE A 262 9.46 -7.94 20.92
C ILE A 262 9.32 -8.85 19.70
N THR A 263 8.81 -8.33 18.59
CA THR A 263 8.70 -9.04 17.32
C THR A 263 9.78 -8.54 16.39
N LEU A 264 10.69 -9.42 15.96
CA LEU A 264 11.65 -9.14 14.90
C LEU A 264 11.05 -9.59 13.57
N LEU A 265 10.53 -8.63 12.81
CA LEU A 265 9.82 -8.85 11.56
C LEU A 265 10.81 -8.88 10.39
N SER A 266 10.79 -9.99 9.66
CA SER A 266 11.57 -10.21 8.43
C SER A 266 10.67 -10.69 7.30
N ALA A 267 11.01 -10.34 6.06
CA ALA A 267 10.35 -10.91 4.88
C ALA A 267 11.01 -12.23 4.47
N VAL A 268 10.23 -13.22 3.99
CA VAL A 268 10.81 -14.43 3.36
C VAL A 268 11.58 -14.06 2.10
N GLN A 269 11.02 -13.12 1.33
CA GLN A 269 11.59 -12.57 0.12
C GLN A 269 11.87 -11.10 0.40
N GLY A 270 13.14 -10.78 0.61
CA GLY A 270 13.58 -9.43 0.96
C GLY A 270 15.07 -9.44 1.26
N GLU A 271 15.65 -8.26 1.26
CA GLU A 271 17.08 -8.11 1.50
C GLU A 271 17.42 -8.40 2.96
N GLU A 272 18.59 -9.00 3.14
CA GLU A 272 18.97 -9.63 4.39
C GLU A 272 19.55 -8.65 5.41
N VAL A 273 19.28 -8.88 6.70
CA VAL A 273 20.12 -8.39 7.79
C VAL A 273 21.21 -9.42 8.05
N VAL A 274 22.42 -9.20 7.54
CA VAL A 274 23.47 -10.23 7.47
C VAL A 274 23.99 -10.68 8.84
N ASN A 275 23.85 -9.83 9.87
CA ASN A 275 24.20 -10.15 11.24
C ASN A 275 22.95 -10.35 12.12
N MET A 276 21.93 -11.04 11.58
CA MET A 276 20.66 -11.32 12.26
C MET A 276 20.84 -11.93 13.66
N ASN A 277 21.81 -12.82 13.85
CA ASN A 277 22.07 -13.45 15.15
C ASN A 277 22.55 -12.45 16.21
N GLU A 278 23.39 -11.48 15.83
CA GLU A 278 23.85 -10.42 16.73
C GLU A 278 22.68 -9.51 17.13
N LEU A 279 21.85 -9.12 16.15
CA LEU A 279 20.65 -8.34 16.41
C LEU A 279 19.66 -9.09 17.31
N LEU A 280 19.38 -10.36 17.02
CA LEU A 280 18.48 -11.18 17.83
C LEU A 280 18.99 -11.35 19.26
N SER A 281 20.29 -11.54 19.45
CA SER A 281 20.91 -11.63 20.78
C SER A 281 20.73 -10.33 21.57
N ALA A 282 20.99 -9.18 20.93
CA ALA A 282 20.78 -7.88 21.55
C ALA A 282 19.31 -7.65 21.96
N LEU A 283 18.35 -8.08 21.13
CA LEU A 283 16.92 -8.03 21.48
C LEU A 283 16.58 -8.98 22.64
N GLN A 284 17.18 -10.17 22.69
CA GLN A 284 17.02 -11.13 23.79
C GLN A 284 17.53 -10.57 25.11
N ASP A 285 18.65 -9.84 25.10
CA ASP A 285 19.17 -9.17 26.30
C ASP A 285 18.21 -8.11 26.83
N ILE A 286 17.60 -7.32 25.94
CA ILE A 286 16.52 -6.38 26.30
C ILE A 286 15.33 -7.14 26.87
N GLY A 287 14.92 -8.23 26.21
CA GLY A 287 13.81 -9.06 26.64
C GLY A 287 14.02 -9.66 28.03
N HIS A 288 15.21 -10.17 28.32
CA HIS A 288 15.59 -10.66 29.65
C HIS A 288 15.55 -9.53 30.69
N THR A 289 16.07 -8.35 30.35
CA THR A 289 16.14 -7.20 31.26
C THR A 289 14.77 -6.63 31.61
N LEU A 290 13.85 -6.58 30.64
CA LEU A 290 12.54 -5.91 30.78
C LEU A 290 11.36 -6.90 30.94
N GLY A 291 11.63 -8.20 30.94
CA GLY A 291 10.62 -9.25 31.01
C GLY A 291 9.72 -9.29 29.77
N LEU A 292 10.31 -9.20 28.58
CA LEU A 292 9.64 -9.30 27.28
C LEU A 292 10.05 -10.60 26.57
N ALA A 293 9.10 -11.27 25.94
CA ALA A 293 9.41 -12.39 25.05
C ALA A 293 9.93 -11.86 23.71
N VAL A 294 10.98 -12.47 23.15
CA VAL A 294 11.47 -12.12 21.80
C VAL A 294 11.03 -13.18 20.81
N ARG A 295 10.40 -12.74 19.71
CA ARG A 295 9.85 -13.62 18.69
C ARG A 295 10.29 -13.17 17.30
N PRO A 296 11.17 -13.91 16.61
CA PRO A 296 11.34 -13.70 15.18
C PRO A 296 10.04 -14.08 14.46
N TYR A 297 9.62 -13.25 13.52
CA TYR A 297 8.46 -13.50 12.67
C TYR A 297 8.84 -13.25 11.22
N THR A 298 8.79 -14.31 10.44
CA THR A 298 9.06 -14.24 9.01
C THR A 298 7.74 -14.38 8.26
N ALA A 299 7.39 -13.37 7.47
CA ALA A 299 6.16 -13.38 6.69
C ALA A 299 6.43 -13.50 5.19
N THR A 300 5.60 -14.28 4.50
CA THR A 300 5.50 -14.24 3.04
C THR A 300 4.47 -13.19 2.67
N ALA A 301 4.53 -12.64 1.46
CA ALA A 301 3.48 -11.76 0.95
C ALA A 301 2.13 -12.48 0.70
N ARG A 302 2.09 -13.82 0.80
CA ARG A 302 0.87 -14.63 0.68
C ARG A 302 0.31 -15.06 2.03
N ALA A 303 0.84 -14.55 3.14
CA ALA A 303 0.28 -14.88 4.44
C ALA A 303 -1.16 -14.32 4.53
N PRO A 304 -2.09 -15.05 5.18
CA PRO A 304 -3.44 -14.54 5.42
C PRO A 304 -3.41 -13.23 6.20
N PHE A 305 -4.33 -12.32 5.91
CA PHE A 305 -4.35 -11.01 6.58
C PHE A 305 -4.49 -11.11 8.10
N GLU A 306 -5.36 -12.03 8.54
CA GLU A 306 -5.54 -12.38 9.96
C GLU A 306 -4.21 -12.70 10.65
N SER A 307 -3.27 -13.35 9.96
CA SER A 307 -1.95 -13.68 10.51
C SER A 307 -1.16 -12.42 10.87
N TYR A 308 -1.13 -11.43 9.97
CA TYR A 308 -0.49 -10.14 10.25
C TYR A 308 -1.16 -9.44 11.43
N LEU A 309 -2.50 -9.33 11.41
CA LEU A 309 -3.27 -8.68 12.48
C LEU A 309 -3.01 -9.33 13.84
N SER A 310 -3.07 -10.67 13.88
CA SER A 310 -2.86 -11.47 15.08
C SER A 310 -1.45 -11.27 15.66
N VAL A 311 -0.43 -11.20 14.81
CA VAL A 311 0.95 -10.93 15.25
C VAL A 311 1.09 -9.49 15.74
N MET A 312 0.57 -8.49 15.01
CA MET A 312 0.66 -7.08 15.39
C MET A 312 -0.07 -6.80 16.72
N ALA A 313 -1.26 -7.37 16.94
CA ALA A 313 -1.99 -7.21 18.20
C ALA A 313 -1.25 -7.75 19.44
N ARG A 314 -0.34 -8.70 19.26
CA ARG A 314 0.49 -9.26 20.34
C ARG A 314 1.88 -8.63 20.42
N THR A 315 2.18 -7.65 19.57
CA THR A 315 3.51 -7.03 19.49
C THR A 315 3.52 -5.72 20.29
N GLY A 316 4.37 -5.66 21.32
CA GLY A 316 4.61 -4.41 22.04
C GLY A 316 5.77 -3.60 21.45
N VAL A 317 6.78 -4.30 20.94
CA VAL A 317 7.92 -3.69 20.26
C VAL A 317 8.10 -4.39 18.91
N LEU A 318 7.94 -3.66 17.82
CA LEU A 318 8.20 -4.14 16.46
C LEU A 318 9.58 -3.67 16.04
N VAL A 319 10.45 -4.60 15.65
CA VAL A 319 11.77 -4.30 15.06
C VAL A 319 11.75 -4.84 13.64
N SER A 320 12.04 -4.00 12.65
CA SER A 320 12.07 -4.46 11.25
C SER A 320 12.96 -3.59 10.38
N ARG A 321 13.53 -4.20 9.33
CA ARG A 321 14.12 -3.45 8.23
C ARG A 321 13.06 -2.61 7.54
N HIS A 322 13.43 -1.40 7.12
CA HIS A 322 12.61 -0.57 6.25
C HIS A 322 12.23 -1.38 5.02
N GLY A 323 10.94 -1.64 4.87
CA GLY A 323 10.45 -2.48 3.80
C GLY A 323 8.95 -2.71 3.88
N PRO A 324 8.39 -3.38 2.86
CA PRO A 324 6.95 -3.50 2.63
C PRO A 324 6.13 -3.90 3.85
N LEU A 325 6.64 -4.86 4.62
CA LEU A 325 5.93 -5.43 5.76
C LEU A 325 5.81 -4.48 6.95
N LEU A 326 6.62 -3.42 7.00
CA LEU A 326 6.52 -2.41 8.05
C LEU A 326 5.24 -1.56 7.93
N ALA A 327 4.56 -1.63 6.79
CA ALA A 327 3.18 -1.17 6.61
C ALA A 327 2.22 -1.71 7.68
N ASN A 328 2.47 -2.92 8.20
CA ASN A 328 1.66 -3.53 9.27
C ASN A 328 1.73 -2.78 10.59
N SER A 329 2.67 -1.85 10.77
CA SER A 329 2.81 -1.04 11.98
C SER A 329 1.53 -0.26 12.34
N ILE A 330 0.66 0.03 11.36
CA ILE A 330 -0.64 0.66 11.63
C ILE A 330 -1.60 -0.22 12.42
N PHE A 331 -1.34 -1.53 12.54
CA PHE A 331 -2.17 -2.49 13.28
C PHE A 331 -1.63 -2.82 14.68
N LEU A 332 -0.54 -2.17 15.10
CA LEU A 332 0.00 -2.33 16.45
C LEU A 332 -0.94 -1.75 17.51
N PRO A 333 -0.83 -2.20 18.77
CA PRO A 333 -1.53 -1.58 19.89
C PRO A 333 -1.08 -0.13 20.11
N PRO A 334 -1.98 0.75 20.60
CA PRO A 334 -1.59 2.04 21.14
C PRO A 334 -0.49 1.89 22.21
N GLY A 335 0.51 2.76 22.16
CA GLY A 335 1.72 2.72 22.99
C GLY A 335 2.82 1.78 22.47
N ALA A 336 2.63 1.10 21.33
CA ALA A 336 3.67 0.23 20.78
C ALA A 336 4.91 0.99 20.33
N VAL A 337 6.06 0.32 20.39
CA VAL A 337 7.34 0.84 19.92
C VAL A 337 7.66 0.23 18.56
N VAL A 338 8.08 1.05 17.60
CA VAL A 338 8.57 0.63 16.29
C VAL A 338 10.02 1.08 16.14
N MET A 339 10.93 0.11 16.01
CA MET A 339 12.31 0.33 15.61
C MET A 339 12.48 -0.04 14.15
N GLU A 340 12.59 0.98 13.32
CA GLU A 340 12.83 0.84 11.90
C GLU A 340 14.33 0.85 11.59
N LEU A 341 14.81 -0.14 10.84
CA LEU A 341 16.21 -0.24 10.43
C LEU A 341 16.32 0.24 8.98
N LEU A 342 16.79 1.46 8.78
CA LEU A 342 16.97 2.07 7.46
C LEU A 342 18.30 1.55 6.86
N PRO A 343 18.25 0.75 5.78
CA PRO A 343 19.43 0.08 5.23
C PRO A 343 20.33 1.02 4.42
N TYR A 344 19.96 2.29 4.29
CA TYR A 344 20.60 3.22 3.37
C TYR A 344 20.80 4.62 3.95
N ASN A 345 21.76 5.32 3.36
CA ASN A 345 22.11 6.71 3.63
C ASN A 345 21.77 7.68 2.48
N TRP A 346 20.77 7.33 1.66
CA TRP A 346 20.21 8.21 0.63
C TRP A 346 18.73 8.50 0.89
N GLU A 347 18.16 9.40 0.10
CA GLU A 347 16.76 9.78 0.18
C GLU A 347 16.19 10.05 -1.22
N TRP A 348 15.01 9.49 -1.49
CA TRP A 348 14.26 9.79 -2.72
C TRP A 348 12.82 10.06 -2.35
N LYS A 349 12.38 11.30 -2.58
CA LYS A 349 11.00 11.75 -2.30
C LYS A 349 10.49 11.41 -0.89
N GLY A 350 11.37 11.38 0.11
CA GLY A 350 10.99 11.06 1.49
C GLY A 350 10.62 9.59 1.71
N ILE A 351 11.11 8.65 0.87
CA ILE A 351 10.90 7.21 1.01
C ILE A 351 11.26 6.71 2.41
N SER A 352 12.31 7.25 3.05
CA SER A 352 12.68 6.83 4.39
C SER A 352 11.59 7.11 5.42
N LYS A 353 10.72 8.10 5.16
CA LYS A 353 9.70 8.56 6.11
C LYS A 353 8.33 7.92 5.92
N ILE A 354 8.15 7.01 4.94
CA ILE A 354 6.85 6.39 4.64
C ILE A 354 6.22 5.82 5.91
N TYR A 355 6.91 4.89 6.59
CA TYR A 355 6.29 4.12 7.68
C TYR A 355 6.17 4.92 8.97
N VAL A 356 7.10 5.85 9.24
CA VAL A 356 6.95 6.79 10.36
C VAL A 356 5.79 7.76 10.15
N ASN A 357 5.53 8.20 8.92
CA ASN A 357 4.35 9.00 8.63
C ASN A 357 3.06 8.20 8.85
N LEU A 358 3.04 6.92 8.47
CA LEU A 358 1.91 6.03 8.78
C LEU A 358 1.65 6.01 10.29
N THR A 359 2.62 5.59 11.11
CA THR A 359 2.41 5.51 12.57
C THR A 359 2.11 6.88 13.21
N ARG A 360 2.76 7.96 12.73
CA ARG A 360 2.50 9.31 13.25
C ARG A 360 1.11 9.81 12.92
N SER A 361 0.53 9.39 11.80
CA SER A 361 -0.85 9.75 11.44
C SER A 361 -1.88 9.14 12.40
N LEU A 362 -1.59 7.99 13.02
CA LEU A 362 -2.41 7.44 14.11
C LEU A 362 -2.12 8.14 15.45
N GLY A 363 -0.89 8.61 15.64
CA GLY A 363 -0.49 9.42 16.80
C GLY A 363 -0.26 8.61 18.08
N ASP A 364 -0.31 7.29 18.00
CA ASP A 364 -0.35 6.40 19.17
C ASP A 364 0.78 5.37 19.22
N ALA A 365 1.79 5.45 18.35
CA ALA A 365 2.95 4.56 18.39
C ALA A 365 4.28 5.34 18.48
N HIS A 366 5.20 4.83 19.30
CA HIS A 366 6.56 5.35 19.45
C HIS A 366 7.43 4.84 18.30
N HIS A 367 7.60 5.66 17.26
CA HIS A 367 8.39 5.29 16.10
C HIS A 367 9.76 5.97 16.13
N LEU A 368 10.81 5.15 16.15
CA LEU A 368 12.21 5.55 16.04
C LEU A 368 12.91 4.72 14.96
N ALA A 369 14.04 5.22 14.48
CA ALA A 369 14.79 4.53 13.42
C ALA A 369 16.30 4.56 13.66
N TRP A 370 16.96 3.46 13.32
CA TRP A 370 18.41 3.39 13.15
C TRP A 370 18.74 3.48 11.67
N ARG A 371 19.71 4.33 11.29
CA ARG A 371 20.15 4.51 9.91
C ARG A 371 21.57 4.01 9.71
N ALA A 372 21.76 3.25 8.64
CA ALA A 372 23.07 2.87 8.11
C ALA A 372 23.79 4.10 7.53
N THR A 373 24.42 4.93 8.37
CA THR A 373 25.10 6.18 7.96
C THR A 373 26.52 6.01 7.40
N HIS A 374 27.04 4.78 7.35
CA HIS A 374 28.41 4.48 6.94
C HIS A 374 28.42 3.32 5.92
N PRO A 375 29.25 3.36 4.86
CA PRO A 375 29.33 2.33 3.83
C PRO A 375 29.42 0.88 4.33
N LYS A 376 30.25 0.62 5.36
CA LYS A 376 30.36 -0.68 6.07
C LYS A 376 29.04 -1.33 6.53
N TRP A 377 27.95 -0.57 6.64
CA TRP A 377 26.64 -1.07 7.03
C TRP A 377 25.80 -1.56 5.86
N ALA A 378 26.16 -1.18 4.63
CA ALA A 378 25.55 -1.70 3.40
C ALA A 378 26.41 -2.82 2.82
N VAL A 379 25.76 -3.92 2.45
CA VAL A 379 26.41 -5.10 1.88
C VAL A 379 25.89 -5.32 0.46
N TYR A 380 26.74 -4.99 -0.50
CA TYR A 380 26.44 -5.11 -1.93
C TYR A 380 26.80 -6.51 -2.45
N SER A 381 26.09 -6.97 -3.48
CA SER A 381 26.32 -8.31 -4.04
C SER A 381 27.66 -8.43 -4.79
N ASN A 382 28.19 -7.31 -5.31
CA ASN A 382 29.43 -7.26 -6.06
C ASN A 382 30.07 -5.86 -6.04
N ALA A 383 31.31 -5.76 -6.53
CA ALA A 383 32.09 -4.52 -6.54
C ALA A 383 31.48 -3.42 -7.43
N ASP A 384 30.82 -3.79 -8.53
CA ASP A 384 30.19 -2.81 -9.43
C ASP A 384 29.04 -2.08 -8.72
N GLN A 385 28.25 -2.80 -7.92
CA GLN A 385 27.22 -2.23 -7.08
C GLN A 385 27.79 -1.43 -5.91
N ALA A 386 28.92 -1.87 -5.34
CA ALA A 386 29.57 -1.18 -4.23
C ALA A 386 30.10 0.21 -4.60
N ARG A 387 30.24 0.55 -5.89
CA ARG A 387 30.63 1.90 -6.34
C ARG A 387 29.71 3.01 -5.82
N TYR A 388 28.45 2.67 -5.51
CA TYR A 388 27.46 3.60 -4.98
C TYR A 388 27.56 3.80 -3.46
N ALA A 389 28.39 3.03 -2.76
CA ALA A 389 28.39 3.02 -1.30
C ALA A 389 28.76 4.37 -0.67
N GLU A 390 29.59 5.14 -1.35
CA GLU A 390 30.07 6.45 -0.91
C GLU A 390 29.26 7.62 -1.49
N TRP A 391 28.29 7.34 -2.38
CA TRP A 391 27.53 8.37 -3.06
C TRP A 391 26.66 9.12 -2.06
N THR A 392 26.63 10.46 -2.19
CA THR A 392 25.71 11.29 -1.41
C THR A 392 24.28 11.10 -1.92
N PRO A 393 23.27 11.50 -1.12
CA PRO A 393 21.88 11.53 -1.58
C PRO A 393 21.68 12.30 -2.89
N GLU A 394 22.45 13.38 -3.10
CA GLU A 394 22.39 14.20 -4.31
C GLU A 394 22.99 13.50 -5.54
N GLU A 395 24.03 12.68 -5.32
CA GLU A 395 24.68 11.88 -6.36
C GLU A 395 23.82 10.66 -6.75
N CYS A 396 23.14 10.04 -5.78
CA CYS A 396 22.28 8.88 -5.98
C CYS A 396 20.84 9.27 -6.41
N ASN A 397 20.71 9.90 -7.59
CA ASN A 397 19.42 10.30 -8.14
C ASN A 397 18.96 9.45 -9.34
N SER A 398 19.81 8.55 -9.84
CA SER A 398 19.49 7.67 -10.96
C SER A 398 18.71 6.45 -10.50
N ARG A 399 17.84 5.93 -11.38
CA ARG A 399 17.08 4.70 -11.12
C ARG A 399 17.99 3.53 -10.74
N ASP A 400 19.10 3.36 -11.44
CA ASP A 400 20.06 2.27 -11.22
C ASP A 400 20.69 2.35 -9.81
N CYS A 401 21.10 3.54 -9.36
CA CYS A 401 21.64 3.71 -8.02
C CYS A 401 20.62 3.36 -6.94
N LEU A 402 19.38 3.84 -7.10
CA LEU A 402 18.28 3.58 -6.16
C LEU A 402 17.95 2.08 -6.08
N GLU A 403 17.90 1.39 -7.23
CA GLU A 403 17.65 -0.05 -7.29
C GLU A 403 18.78 -0.84 -6.61
N VAL A 404 20.05 -0.47 -6.84
CA VAL A 404 21.19 -1.13 -6.20
C VAL A 404 21.15 -1.00 -4.68
N HIS A 405 20.90 0.20 -4.14
CA HIS A 405 20.82 0.33 -2.69
C HIS A 405 19.57 -0.29 -2.09
N ALA A 406 18.43 -0.27 -2.81
CA ALA A 406 17.22 -0.94 -2.34
C ALA A 406 17.45 -2.45 -2.16
N ALA A 407 18.20 -3.05 -3.11
CA ALA A 407 18.58 -4.46 -3.12
C ALA A 407 19.77 -4.82 -2.21
N ALA A 408 20.46 -3.82 -1.63
CA ALA A 408 21.59 -4.08 -0.74
C ALA A 408 21.12 -4.71 0.58
N ALA A 409 21.84 -5.75 1.00
CA ALA A 409 21.72 -6.30 2.34
C ALA A 409 22.32 -5.30 3.35
N MET A 410 21.99 -5.47 4.64
CA MET A 410 22.46 -4.56 5.69
C MET A 410 23.13 -5.29 6.84
N ARG A 411 24.16 -4.67 7.40
CA ARG A 411 24.72 -5.00 8.71
C ARG A 411 24.24 -3.97 9.72
N VAL A 412 23.60 -4.41 10.79
CA VAL A 412 23.03 -3.55 11.84
C VAL A 412 24.03 -3.36 12.97
N ASP A 413 24.18 -2.14 13.46
CA ASP A 413 24.86 -1.89 14.74
C ASP A 413 23.94 -2.30 15.90
N ALA A 414 24.00 -3.59 16.27
CA ALA A 414 23.11 -4.19 17.26
C ALA A 414 23.23 -3.52 18.64
N ALA A 415 24.45 -3.11 19.03
CA ALA A 415 24.68 -2.42 20.30
C ALA A 415 23.99 -1.05 20.31
N ARG A 416 24.11 -0.28 19.22
CA ARG A 416 23.41 1.00 19.10
C ARG A 416 21.89 0.84 19.08
N VAL A 417 21.36 -0.15 18.35
CA VAL A 417 19.92 -0.45 18.34
C VAL A 417 19.43 -0.80 19.74
N GLN A 418 20.18 -1.60 20.49
CA GLN A 418 19.86 -1.96 21.87
C GLN A 418 19.82 -0.73 22.78
N GLU A 419 20.82 0.15 22.69
CA GLU A 419 20.85 1.41 23.46
C GLU A 419 19.61 2.26 23.17
N MET A 420 19.28 2.47 21.89
CA MET A 420 18.14 3.27 21.47
C MET A 420 16.81 2.69 21.98
N LEU A 421 16.64 1.37 21.91
CA LEU A 421 15.46 0.69 22.42
C LEU A 421 15.35 0.79 23.96
N MET A 422 16.46 0.64 24.68
CA MET A 422 16.49 0.75 26.14
C MET A 422 16.15 2.16 26.65
N GLN A 423 16.32 3.20 25.81
CA GLN A 423 15.90 4.56 26.13
C GLN A 423 14.37 4.76 26.02
N VAL A 424 13.69 4.03 25.13
CA VAL A 424 12.28 4.26 24.81
C VAL A 424 11.34 3.24 25.46
N ILE A 425 11.68 1.94 25.41
CA ILE A 425 10.80 0.86 25.86
C ILE A 425 10.33 1.06 27.31
N PRO A 426 11.19 1.39 28.30
CA PRO A 426 10.73 1.56 29.68
C PRO A 426 9.67 2.65 29.85
N GLY A 427 9.77 3.75 29.11
CA GLY A 427 8.78 4.84 29.15
C GLY A 427 7.47 4.43 28.47
N ALA A 428 7.55 3.81 27.29
CA ALA A 428 6.37 3.27 26.59
C ALA A 428 5.61 2.25 27.45
N MET A 429 6.33 1.36 28.16
CA MET A 429 5.72 0.38 29.08
C MET A 429 5.06 1.00 30.32
N ARG A 430 5.44 2.23 30.69
CA ARG A 430 4.77 3.03 31.72
C ARG A 430 3.58 3.82 31.19
N GLY A 431 3.32 3.78 29.88
CA GLY A 431 2.27 4.57 29.23
C GLY A 431 2.65 6.04 29.05
N GLU A 432 3.95 6.37 28.98
CA GLU A 432 4.37 7.73 28.62
C GLU A 432 3.93 8.06 27.19
N SER A 433 3.55 9.31 26.96
CA SER A 433 3.07 9.75 25.63
C SER A 433 4.16 9.61 24.55
N VAL A 434 3.74 9.48 23.28
CA VAL A 434 4.65 9.45 22.13
C VAL A 434 5.63 10.63 22.12
N GLU A 435 5.15 11.83 22.45
CA GLU A 435 5.97 13.04 22.46
C GLU A 435 7.01 13.05 23.60
N ALA A 436 6.67 12.50 24.77
CA ALA A 436 7.54 12.51 25.95
C ALA A 436 8.83 11.69 25.78
N VAL A 437 8.77 10.59 25.02
CA VAL A 437 9.92 9.70 24.75
C VAL A 437 10.36 9.72 23.29
N ARG A 438 9.95 10.75 22.56
CA ARG A 438 10.22 10.89 21.13
C ARG A 438 11.72 10.99 20.87
N GLN A 439 12.20 10.16 19.97
CA GLN A 439 13.56 10.27 19.44
C GLN A 439 13.56 11.09 18.14
N PRO A 440 14.63 11.85 17.87
CA PRO A 440 14.78 12.53 16.59
C PRO A 440 14.83 11.51 15.45
N TRP A 441 14.30 11.91 14.28
CA TRP A 441 14.44 11.10 13.07
C TRP A 441 15.91 11.14 12.61
N PRO A 442 16.55 10.00 12.28
CA PRO A 442 17.95 10.01 11.89
C PRO A 442 18.16 10.78 10.59
N GLU A 443 19.03 11.79 10.65
CA GLU A 443 19.44 12.60 9.52
C GLU A 443 20.31 11.81 8.54
N LEU A 444 20.37 12.29 7.30
CA LEU A 444 21.34 11.79 6.32
C LEU A 444 22.73 12.25 6.77
N ALA A 445 23.71 11.36 6.70
CA ALA A 445 25.09 11.69 6.97
C ALA A 445 25.88 11.76 5.66
N ARG A 446 27.01 12.45 5.64
CA ARG A 446 28.00 12.20 4.59
C ARG A 446 28.61 10.83 4.83
N ALA A 447 28.58 9.96 3.82
CA ALA A 447 29.27 8.68 3.89
C ALA A 447 30.79 8.96 3.88
N GLU A 448 31.45 8.76 5.01
CA GLU A 448 32.92 8.81 5.12
C GLU A 448 33.42 7.43 5.54
N GLY A 449 34.46 6.90 4.88
CA GLY A 449 35.06 5.60 5.16
C GLY A 449 34.86 4.56 4.05
N SER A 450 35.46 3.38 4.21
CA SER A 450 35.40 2.31 3.20
C SER A 450 34.27 1.29 3.47
N THR A 451 33.94 0.48 2.46
CA THR A 451 32.97 -0.63 2.61
C THR A 451 33.50 -1.75 3.53
N GLY A 452 34.81 -1.78 3.77
CA GLY A 452 35.51 -2.84 4.50
C GLY A 452 35.71 -4.10 3.65
N LEU A 453 35.49 -4.04 2.34
CA LEU A 453 35.56 -5.18 1.43
C LEU A 453 36.93 -5.22 0.74
N TRP A 454 37.28 -6.40 0.20
CA TRP A 454 38.64 -6.65 -0.27
C TRP A 454 39.06 -5.77 -1.47
N TRP A 455 38.10 -5.17 -2.18
CA TRP A 455 38.32 -4.26 -3.30
C TRP A 455 38.50 -2.80 -2.90
N ASP A 456 38.42 -2.45 -1.61
CA ASP A 456 38.73 -1.11 -1.10
C ASP A 456 40.25 -0.85 -0.97
N LYS A 457 41.10 -1.78 -1.42
CA LYS A 457 42.56 -1.78 -1.23
C LYS A 457 43.34 -1.43 -2.49
#